data_AF-A0A1G3AKI4-F1
#
_entry.id   AF-A0A1G3AKI4-F1
#
_cell.length_a   1.000
_cell.length_b   1.000
_cell.length_c   1.000
_cell.angle_alpha   90.00
_cell.angle_beta   90.00
_cell.angle_gamma   90.00
#
_symmetry.space_group_name_H-M   'P 1'
#
loop_
_entity.id
_entity.type
_entity.pdbx_description
1 polymer ?
#
loop_
_entity_poly.entity_id
_entity_poly.type
_entity_poly.pdbx_seq_one_letter_code
_entity_poly.pdbx_strand_id
1 'polypeptide(L)'
;MIKRATANFIVDFIAFLDLLTLAFTGFIMKYVLPPGSAGHGQGFRGGRGPGEIKYLWSMDRHEWGGIHFYLAVIFAVLMLIHIILHWTWIKCYFKSLLCPGR
;
A
#
# COMPACT_ATOMS: atom_id res chain seq x y z
N MET A 1 6.94 22.97 -20.34
CA MET A 1 5.61 22.39 -20.14
C MET A 1 5.69 20.87 -20.28
N ILE A 2 5.34 20.12 -19.23
CA ILE A 2 5.31 18.65 -19.28
C ILE A 2 4.08 18.21 -20.09
N LYS A 3 4.24 17.23 -20.99
CA LYS A 3 3.11 16.66 -21.74
C LYS A 3 2.22 15.87 -20.79
N ARG A 4 0.89 15.95 -20.96
CA ARG A 4 -0.08 15.20 -20.13
C ARG A 4 0.21 13.71 -20.09
N ALA A 5 0.58 13.12 -21.22
CA ALA A 5 0.98 11.71 -21.29
C ALA A 5 2.21 11.39 -20.41
N THR A 6 3.20 12.28 -20.39
CA THR A 6 4.38 12.13 -19.52
C THR A 6 4.01 12.24 -18.04
N ALA A 7 3.14 13.17 -17.67
CA ALA A 7 2.66 13.31 -16.29
C ALA A 7 1.89 12.05 -15.83
N ASN A 8 0.99 11.53 -16.67
CA ASN A 8 0.28 10.28 -16.39
C ASN A 8 1.26 9.12 -16.19
N PHE A 9 2.22 8.94 -17.11
CA PHE A 9 3.21 7.88 -17.02
C PHE A 9 4.03 7.94 -15.72
N ILE A 10 4.47 9.14 -15.32
CA ILE A 10 5.27 9.33 -14.10
C ILE A 10 4.45 8.95 -12.86
N VAL A 11 3.22 9.44 -12.74
CA VAL A 11 2.36 9.14 -11.58
C VAL A 11 2.07 7.64 -11.51
N ASP A 12 1.72 7.03 -12.64
CA ASP A 12 1.40 5.60 -12.71
C ASP A 12 2.62 4.73 -12.36
N PHE A 13 3.81 5.12 -12.84
CA PHE A 13 5.06 4.43 -12.53
C PHE A 13 5.44 4.53 -11.05
N ILE A 14 5.35 5.73 -10.46
CA ILE A 14 5.62 5.94 -9.03
C ILE A 14 4.62 5.14 -8.18
N ALA A 15 3.32 5.20 -8.52
CA ALA A 15 2.29 4.43 -7.82
C ALA A 15 2.55 2.92 -7.91
N PHE A 16 3.04 2.42 -9.04
CA PHE A 16 3.40 1.02 -9.21
C PHE A 16 4.57 0.61 -8.31
N LEU A 17 5.63 1.41 -8.23
CA LEU A 17 6.77 1.13 -7.34
C LEU A 17 6.37 1.17 -5.86
N ASP A 18 5.50 2.11 -5.49
CA ASP A 18 4.97 2.22 -4.13
C ASP A 18 4.10 1.00 -3.77
N LEU A 19 3.25 0.55 -4.69
CA LEU A 19 2.48 -0.70 -4.54
C LEU A 19 3.37 -1.91 -4.30
N LEU A 20 4.48 -2.04 -5.04
CA LEU A 20 5.42 -3.15 -4.83
C LEU A 20 6.07 -3.09 -3.44
N THR A 21 6.42 -1.89 -2.98
CA THR A 21 7.01 -1.69 -1.65
C THR A 21 5.99 -1.95 -0.54
N LEU A 22 4.72 -1.57 -0.74
CA LEU A 22 3.60 -1.92 0.13
C LEU A 22 3.39 -3.43 0.23
N ALA A 23 3.38 -4.12 -0.91
CA ALA A 23 3.25 -5.57 -0.94
C ALA A 23 4.42 -6.25 -0.20
N PHE A 24 5.65 -5.78 -0.41
CA PHE A 24 6.84 -6.29 0.25
C PHE A 24 6.81 -6.07 1.77
N THR A 25 6.50 -4.86 2.23
CA THR A 25 6.39 -4.54 3.66
C THR A 25 5.24 -5.31 4.33
N GLY A 26 4.10 -5.46 3.64
CA GLY A 26 2.99 -6.29 4.10
C GLY A 26 3.37 -7.77 4.22
N PHE A 27 4.13 -8.29 3.26
CA PHE A 27 4.69 -9.64 3.31
C PHE A 27 5.61 -9.84 4.53
N ILE A 28 6.54 -8.90 4.76
CA ILE A 28 7.40 -8.90 5.95
C ILE A 28 6.57 -8.96 7.23
N MET A 29 5.58 -8.08 7.39
CA MET A 29 4.74 -8.05 8.60
C MET A 29 3.84 -9.27 8.77
N LYS A 30 3.49 -9.96 7.68
CA LYS A 30 2.65 -11.16 7.77
C LYS A 30 3.47 -12.41 8.11
N TYR A 31 4.63 -12.57 7.48
CA TYR A 31 5.37 -13.84 7.50
C TYR A 31 6.67 -13.76 8.30
N VAL A 32 7.37 -12.63 8.30
CA VAL A 32 8.65 -12.45 9.02
C VAL A 32 8.42 -11.92 10.44
N LEU A 33 7.56 -10.90 10.58
CA LEU A 33 7.23 -10.23 11.84
C LEU A 33 5.73 -10.36 12.15
N PRO A 34 5.20 -11.58 12.40
CA PRO A 34 3.78 -11.82 12.59
C PRO A 34 3.24 -11.15 13.87
N PRO A 35 1.92 -10.96 13.99
CA PRO A 35 1.30 -10.36 15.18
C PRO A 35 1.78 -11.00 16.50
N GLY A 36 2.17 -10.16 17.45
CA GLY A 36 2.73 -10.57 18.75
C GLY A 36 4.26 -10.66 18.80
N SER A 37 4.98 -10.47 17.68
CA SER A 37 6.44 -10.56 17.64
C SER A 37 7.21 -9.33 18.14
N ALA A 38 6.52 -8.26 18.57
CA ALA A 38 7.14 -7.03 19.09
C ALA A 38 7.08 -6.92 20.63
N GLY A 39 6.93 -8.03 21.35
CA GLY A 39 6.96 -8.04 22.82
C GLY A 39 5.72 -7.45 23.53
N HIS A 40 4.82 -6.74 22.83
CA HIS A 40 3.56 -6.23 23.38
C HIS A 40 2.38 -7.22 23.33
N GLY A 41 2.65 -8.53 23.29
CA GLY A 41 1.60 -9.56 23.36
C GLY A 41 0.89 -9.48 24.71
N GLN A 42 -0.32 -8.90 24.73
CA GLN A 42 -1.14 -8.75 25.94
C GLN A 42 -1.38 -10.10 26.62
N GLY A 43 -0.74 -10.32 27.77
CA GLY A 43 -1.06 -11.39 28.70
C GLY A 43 -2.26 -11.01 29.56
N PHE A 44 -3.35 -11.77 29.42
CA PHE A 44 -4.18 -12.37 30.49
C PHE A 44 -5.43 -13.10 29.91
N ARG A 45 -5.81 -12.84 28.65
CA ARG A 45 -7.01 -13.41 27.98
C ARG A 45 -6.88 -13.61 26.46
N GLY A 46 -5.85 -14.35 26.01
CA GLY A 46 -5.78 -14.83 24.62
C GLY A 46 -4.61 -14.32 23.75
N GLY A 47 -3.61 -13.67 24.34
CA GLY A 47 -2.33 -13.42 23.67
C GLY A 47 -1.36 -14.59 23.88
N ARG A 48 -0.63 -14.98 22.82
CA ARG A 48 0.56 -15.86 22.93
C ARG A 48 1.46 -15.28 24.05
N GLY A 49 1.92 -16.13 24.96
CA GLY A 49 2.83 -15.78 26.07
C GLY A 49 4.10 -15.08 25.61
N PRO A 50 5.03 -14.68 26.51
CA PRO A 50 6.16 -13.78 26.21
C PRO A 50 6.89 -14.24 24.96
N GLY A 51 6.50 -13.65 23.82
CA GLY A 51 6.93 -14.09 22.51
C GLY A 51 8.33 -13.56 22.31
N GLU A 52 9.22 -14.39 21.77
CA GLU A 52 10.53 -13.92 21.33
C GLU A 52 10.36 -12.68 20.46
N ILE A 53 10.95 -11.56 20.89
CA ILE A 53 10.88 -10.32 20.16
C ILE A 53 11.69 -10.51 18.88
N LYS A 54 11.02 -10.41 17.73
CA LYS A 54 11.66 -10.54 16.42
C LYS A 54 12.00 -9.18 15.88
N TYR A 55 13.23 -9.05 15.39
CA TYR A 55 13.72 -7.87 14.72
C TYR A 55 14.11 -8.23 13.28
N LEU A 56 13.84 -7.32 12.36
CA LEU A 56 14.37 -7.36 10.99
C LEU A 56 15.02 -6.00 10.72
N TRP A 57 16.31 -6.02 10.36
CA TRP A 57 17.13 -4.81 10.18
C TRP A 57 17.10 -3.88 11.41
N SER A 58 17.21 -4.48 12.59
CA SER A 58 17.14 -3.77 13.88
C SER A 58 15.81 -3.07 14.16
N MET A 59 14.79 -3.33 13.35
CA MET A 59 13.44 -2.78 13.51
C MET A 59 12.46 -3.86 13.93
N ASP A 60 11.56 -3.53 14.86
CA ASP A 60 10.49 -4.44 15.28
C ASP A 60 9.25 -4.34 14.38
N ARG A 61 8.23 -5.16 14.67
CA ARG A 61 6.98 -5.16 13.90
C ARG A 61 6.27 -3.80 13.90
N HIS A 62 6.36 -3.03 14.98
CA HIS A 62 5.69 -1.75 15.09
C HIS A 62 6.33 -0.71 14.18
N GLU A 63 7.67 -0.68 14.15
CA GLU A 63 8.41 0.24 13.28
C GLU A 63 8.19 -0.08 11.80
N TRP A 64 8.22 -1.36 11.42
CA TRP A 64 7.84 -1.82 10.07
C TRP A 64 6.38 -1.48 9.74
N GLY A 65 5.49 -1.55 10.74
CA GLY A 65 4.10 -1.11 10.63
C GLY A 65 3.98 0.40 10.36
N GLY A 66 4.83 1.21 10.99
CA GLY A 66 4.93 2.64 10.71
C GLY A 66 5.33 2.92 9.26
N ILE A 67 6.39 2.27 8.77
CA ILE A 67 6.81 2.38 7.36
C ILE A 67 5.66 1.99 6.42
N HIS A 68 5.05 0.83 6.65
CA HIS A 68 3.95 0.35 5.81
C HIS A 68 2.76 1.32 5.80
N PHE A 69 2.43 1.91 6.96
CA PHE A 69 1.34 2.87 7.07
C PHE A 69 1.60 4.15 6.25
N TYR A 70 2.80 4.73 6.34
CA TYR A 70 3.13 5.92 5.56
C TYR A 70 3.14 5.64 4.06
N LEU A 71 3.65 4.48 3.63
CA LEU A 71 3.55 4.05 2.23
C LEU A 71 2.07 3.93 1.81
N ALA A 72 1.19 3.41 2.67
CA ALA A 72 -0.22 3.24 2.35
C ALA A 72 -0.92 4.60 2.17
N VAL A 73 -0.57 5.59 2.99
CA VAL A 73 -1.08 6.96 2.86
C VAL A 73 -0.58 7.61 1.55
N ILE A 74 0.70 7.46 1.22
CA ILE A 74 1.28 7.96 -0.04
C ILE A 74 0.57 7.31 -1.23
N PHE A 75 0.41 5.99 -1.21
CA PHE A 75 -0.27 5.24 -2.26
C PHE A 75 -1.71 5.70 -2.44
N ALA A 76 -2.44 5.93 -1.33
CA ALA A 76 -3.81 6.44 -1.40
C ALA A 76 -3.88 7.80 -2.11
N VAL A 77 -2.96 8.73 -1.80
CA VAL A 77 -2.86 10.02 -2.49
C VAL A 77 -2.53 9.85 -3.96
N LEU A 78 -1.57 8.98 -4.30
CA LEU A 78 -1.20 8.68 -5.69
C LEU A 78 -2.38 8.10 -6.48
N MET A 79 -3.22 7.27 -5.84
CA MET A 79 -4.41 6.72 -6.47
C MET A 79 -5.51 7.76 -6.73
N LEU A 80 -5.68 8.73 -5.82
CA LEU A 80 -6.57 9.86 -6.08
C LEU A 80 -6.09 10.68 -7.28
N ILE A 81 -4.78 10.98 -7.35
CA ILE A 81 -4.20 11.71 -8.47
C ILE A 81 -4.34 10.92 -9.77
N HIS A 82 -4.04 9.63 -9.76
CA HIS A 82 -4.21 8.72 -10.90
C HIS A 82 -5.65 8.78 -11.45
N ILE A 83 -6.67 8.64 -10.59
CA ILE A 83 -8.08 8.70 -11.01
C ILE A 83 -8.42 10.05 -11.64
N ILE A 84 -7.95 11.16 -11.05
CA ILE A 84 -8.18 12.51 -11.59
C ILE A 84 -7.54 12.64 -12.98
N LEU A 85 -6.30 12.16 -13.15
CA LEU A 85 -5.58 12.20 -14.44
C LEU A 85 -6.25 11.33 -15.52
N HIS A 86 -6.85 10.21 -15.13
CA HIS A 86 -7.51 9.27 -16.05
C HIS A 86 -9.03 9.49 -16.18
N TRP A 87 -9.59 10.53 -15.54
CA TRP A 87 -11.04 10.78 -15.49
C TRP A 87 -11.76 10.77 -16.85
N THR A 88 -11.14 11.33 -17.89
CA THR A 88 -11.72 11.32 -19.25
C THR A 88 -11.86 9.90 -19.79
N TRP A 89 -10.85 9.05 -19.61
CA TRP A 89 -10.90 7.66 -20.01
C TRP A 89 -11.97 6.89 -19.23
N ILE A 90 -12.04 7.12 -17.91
CA ILE A 90 -13.06 6.51 -17.04
C ILE A 90 -14.47 6.80 -17.57
N LYS A 91 -14.79 8.08 -17.84
CA LYS A 91 -16.11 8.47 -18.39
C LYS A 91 -16.42 7.79 -19.71
N CYS A 92 -15.44 7.73 -20.63
CA CYS A 92 -15.61 7.06 -21.93
C CYS A 92 -15.86 5.56 -21.75
N TYR A 93 -15.14 4.91 -20.84
CA TYR A 93 -15.28 3.48 -20.57
C TYR A 93 -16.64 3.14 -19.94
N PHE A 94 -17.09 3.91 -18.95
CA PHE A 94 -18.44 3.75 -18.38
C PHE A 94 -19.54 3.92 -19.43
N LYS A 95 -19.40 4.90 -20.34
CA LYS A 95 -20.35 5.09 -21.44
C LYS A 95 -20.38 3.87 -22.39
N SER A 96 -19.22 3.30 -22.70
CA SER A 96 -19.09 2.09 -23.52
C SER A 96 -19.78 0.89 -22.88
N LEU A 97 -19.60 0.70 -21.57
CA LEU A 97 -20.24 -0.39 -20.82
C LEU A 97 -21.77 -0.25 -20.76
N LEU A 98 -22.29 0.97 -20.60
CA LEU A 98 -23.72 1.23 -20.47
C LEU A 98 -24.46 1.29 -21.81
N CYS A 99 -23.77 1.56 -22.91
CA CYS A 99 -24.33 1.58 -24.26
C CYS A 99 -23.44 0.80 -25.25
N PRO A 100 -23.40 -0.53 -25.17
CA PRO A 100 -22.61 -1.36 -26.07
C PRO A 100 -23.32 -1.43 -27.43
N GLY A 101 -23.06 -0.47 -28.33
CA GLY A 101 -23.65 -0.50 -29.68
C GLY A 101 -23.77 0.81 -30.45
N ARG A 102 -22.97 1.85 -30.15
CA ARG A 102 -22.83 3.00 -31.05
C ARG A 102 -21.36 3.25 -31.37
#